data_AF-A0A2M7SRD7-F1
#
_entry.id   AF-A0A2M7SRD7-F1
#
_cell.length_a   1.000
_cell.length_b   1.000
_cell.length_c   1.000
_cell.angle_alpha   90.00
_cell.angle_beta   90.00
_cell.angle_gamma   90.00
#
_symmetry.space_group_name_H-M   'P 1'
#
loop_
_entity.id
_entity.type
_entity.pdbx_description
1 polymer ?
#
loop_
_entity_poly.entity_id
_entity_poly.type
_entity_poly.pdbx_seq_one_letter_code
_entity_poly.pdbx_strand_id
1 'polypeptide(L)'
;AILFIALLIGLGVLFFKSSEGGNTSLAVGGMITAIGCTFLFLFAFIILMAFLGLLRQFFMRVAALENAPVGESFRRGWQMFKSNWKSAALMWLIMLGIGIGYAIAGFILLIILIPVFILTGLAGLIVAAIPGLIAFGIASLFTSGPLAWIIGILAALPFFFLVLGSPLLLIGGWMHIFQSSVWTLTYREFKALGANLPEEIPAAASQ
;
A
#
# COMPACT_ATOMS: atom_id res chain seq x y z
N ALA A 1 -9.65 -0.42 -6.15
CA ALA A 1 -9.71 1.05 -6.00
C ALA A 1 -10.81 1.67 -6.87
N ILE A 2 -10.82 1.43 -8.19
CA ILE A 2 -11.81 2.04 -9.11
C ILE A 2 -13.26 1.64 -8.78
N LEU A 3 -13.56 0.35 -8.56
CA LEU A 3 -14.89 -0.12 -8.12
C LEU A 3 -15.34 0.47 -6.78
N PHE A 4 -14.38 0.70 -5.88
CA PHE A 4 -14.63 1.28 -4.56
C PHE A 4 -14.96 2.78 -4.64
N ILE A 5 -14.23 3.52 -5.49
CA ILE A 5 -14.52 4.94 -5.79
C ILE A 5 -15.87 5.08 -6.49
N ALA A 6 -16.17 4.21 -7.47
CA ALA A 6 -17.45 4.23 -8.18
C ALA A 6 -18.64 3.94 -7.26
N LEU A 7 -18.50 3.02 -6.29
CA LEU A 7 -19.57 2.67 -5.35
C LEU A 7 -19.82 3.79 -4.32
N LEU A 8 -18.76 4.46 -3.84
CA LEU A 8 -18.89 5.64 -2.98
C LEU A 8 -19.56 6.83 -3.70
N ILE A 9 -19.20 7.06 -4.96
CA ILE A 9 -19.86 8.08 -5.80
C ILE A 9 -21.34 7.71 -6.02
N GLY A 10 -21.64 6.44 -6.28
CA GLY A 10 -23.02 5.94 -6.44
C GLY A 10 -23.89 6.15 -5.19
N LEU A 11 -23.36 5.87 -4.00
CA LEU A 11 -24.03 6.17 -2.72
C LEU A 11 -24.24 7.67 -2.52
N GLY A 12 -23.25 8.50 -2.87
CA GLY A 12 -23.36 9.96 -2.81
C GLY A 12 -24.43 10.53 -3.74
N VAL A 13 -24.55 10.00 -4.96
CA VAL A 13 -25.57 10.42 -5.94
C VAL A 13 -26.98 9.98 -5.50
N LEU A 14 -27.14 8.76 -4.97
CA LEU A 14 -28.42 8.30 -4.42
C LEU A 14 -28.88 9.18 -3.25
N PHE A 15 -27.96 9.59 -2.38
CA PHE A 15 -28.25 10.51 -1.28
C PHE A 15 -28.66 11.90 -1.77
N PHE A 16 -27.93 12.47 -2.76
CA PHE A 16 -28.27 13.77 -3.36
C PHE A 16 -29.70 13.76 -3.91
N LYS A 17 -30.07 12.73 -4.68
CA LYS A 17 -31.43 12.58 -5.21
C LYS A 17 -32.50 12.38 -4.13
N SER A 18 -32.17 11.73 -3.03
CA SER A 18 -33.11 11.55 -1.91
C SER A 18 -33.33 12.84 -1.12
N SER A 19 -32.41 13.81 -1.19
CA SER A 19 -32.52 15.12 -0.52
C SER A 19 -33.41 16.12 -1.26
N GLU A 20 -33.61 15.95 -2.57
CA GLU A 20 -34.47 16.81 -3.40
C GLU A 20 -35.98 16.60 -3.12
N GLY A 21 -36.37 15.50 -2.47
CA GLY A 21 -37.78 15.10 -2.25
C GLY A 21 -38.57 15.89 -1.22
N GLY A 22 -38.07 17.02 -0.70
CA GLY A 22 -38.82 17.97 0.16
C GLY A 22 -39.20 17.49 1.57
N ASN A 23 -38.95 16.23 1.91
CA ASN A 23 -39.39 15.61 3.16
C ASN A 23 -38.21 15.51 4.14
N THR A 24 -38.06 16.50 5.02
CA THR A 24 -36.90 16.68 5.92
C THR A 24 -36.62 15.48 6.83
N SER A 25 -37.66 14.74 7.26
CA SER A 25 -37.49 13.53 8.07
C SER A 25 -36.83 12.39 7.29
N LEU A 26 -37.18 12.21 6.00
CA LEU A 26 -36.55 11.24 5.11
C LEU A 26 -35.11 11.64 4.75
N ALA A 27 -34.84 12.94 4.58
CA ALA A 27 -33.50 13.43 4.29
C ALA A 27 -32.52 13.18 5.46
N VAL A 28 -32.95 13.45 6.70
CA VAL A 28 -32.13 13.20 7.91
C VAL A 28 -31.94 11.70 8.14
N GLY A 29 -33.01 10.89 8.00
CA GLY A 29 -32.91 9.43 8.10
C GLY A 29 -31.96 8.84 7.05
N GLY A 30 -32.07 9.28 5.80
CA GLY A 30 -31.18 8.88 4.71
C GLY A 30 -29.71 9.26 4.97
N MET A 31 -29.45 10.39 5.65
CA MET A 31 -28.10 10.85 5.95
C MET A 31 -27.43 9.97 6.99
N ILE A 32 -28.15 9.64 8.07
CA ILE A 32 -27.67 8.75 9.12
C ILE A 32 -27.40 7.35 8.53
N THR A 33 -28.32 6.82 7.71
CA THR A 33 -28.13 5.52 7.05
C THR A 33 -26.97 5.54 6.07
N ALA A 34 -26.81 6.59 5.26
CA ALA A 34 -25.71 6.70 4.30
C ALA A 34 -24.35 6.75 5.00
N ILE A 35 -24.22 7.53 6.07
CA ILE A 35 -23.00 7.62 6.87
C ILE A 35 -22.70 6.26 7.53
N GLY A 36 -23.71 5.64 8.16
CA GLY A 36 -23.55 4.34 8.81
C GLY A 36 -23.13 3.23 7.83
N CYS A 37 -23.81 3.13 6.68
CA CYS A 37 -23.47 2.16 5.65
C CYS A 37 -22.09 2.42 5.04
N THR A 38 -21.73 3.68 4.79
CA THR A 38 -20.40 4.03 4.27
C THR A 38 -19.30 3.67 5.26
N PHE A 39 -19.50 3.95 6.54
CA PHE A 39 -18.54 3.61 7.59
C PHE A 39 -18.35 2.09 7.73
N LEU A 40 -19.45 1.32 7.79
CA LEU A 40 -19.38 -0.14 7.85
C LEU A 40 -18.70 -0.75 6.62
N PHE A 41 -19.01 -0.22 5.43
CA PHE A 41 -18.39 -0.69 4.19
C PHE A 41 -16.90 -0.37 4.13
N LEU A 42 -16.50 0.85 4.55
CA LEU A 42 -15.10 1.24 4.70
C LEU A 42 -14.36 0.30 5.65
N PHE A 43 -14.94 0.03 6.81
CA PHE A 43 -14.35 -0.85 7.81
C PHE A 43 -14.16 -2.27 7.27
N ALA A 44 -15.20 -2.85 6.66
CA ALA A 44 -15.13 -4.16 6.03
C ALA A 44 -14.08 -4.20 4.90
N PHE A 45 -14.00 -3.15 4.09
CA PHE A 45 -13.03 -3.04 3.02
C PHE A 45 -11.59 -2.96 3.52
N ILE A 46 -11.33 -2.20 4.59
CA ILE A 46 -10.01 -2.12 5.23
C ILE A 46 -9.60 -3.50 5.76
N ILE A 47 -10.50 -4.20 6.45
CA ILE A 47 -10.23 -5.57 6.95
C ILE A 47 -9.92 -6.50 5.78
N LEU A 48 -10.74 -6.47 4.71
CA LEU A 48 -10.52 -7.28 3.53
C LEU A 48 -9.17 -7.00 2.89
N MET A 49 -8.79 -5.73 2.72
CA MET A 49 -7.50 -5.34 2.15
C MET A 49 -6.33 -5.76 3.02
N ALA A 50 -6.46 -5.63 4.35
CA ALA A 50 -5.42 -6.07 5.27
C ALA A 50 -5.25 -7.59 5.26
N PHE A 51 -6.36 -8.34 5.15
CA PHE A 51 -6.37 -9.79 5.02
C PHE A 51 -5.79 -10.26 3.68
N LEU A 52 -6.17 -9.61 2.56
CA LEU A 52 -5.58 -9.88 1.25
C LEU A 52 -4.08 -9.54 1.23
N GLY A 53 -3.67 -8.49 1.93
CA GLY A 53 -2.26 -8.12 2.11
C GLY A 53 -1.48 -9.23 2.82
N LEU A 54 -2.05 -9.82 3.87
CA LEU A 54 -1.47 -10.98 4.56
C LEU A 54 -1.32 -12.19 3.63
N LEU A 55 -2.37 -12.57 2.91
CA LEU A 55 -2.32 -13.70 1.98
C LEU A 55 -1.32 -13.50 0.84
N ARG A 56 -1.24 -12.28 0.30
CA ARG A 56 -0.31 -11.89 -0.76
C ARG A 56 1.15 -12.16 -0.36
N GLN A 57 1.50 -11.97 0.92
CA GLN A 57 2.85 -12.25 1.43
C GLN A 57 3.24 -13.73 1.30
N PHE A 58 2.28 -14.66 1.43
CA PHE A 58 2.52 -16.09 1.27
C PHE A 58 2.55 -16.49 -0.21
N PHE A 59 1.55 -16.06 -1.00
CA PHE A 59 1.45 -16.43 -2.41
C PHE A 59 2.66 -15.98 -3.22
N MET A 60 3.13 -14.74 -3.01
CA MET A 60 4.31 -14.24 -3.70
C MET A 60 5.57 -14.99 -3.34
N ARG A 61 5.73 -15.40 -2.07
CA ARG A 61 6.92 -16.13 -1.64
C ARG A 61 6.95 -17.55 -2.17
N VAL A 62 5.82 -18.23 -2.26
CA VAL A 62 5.75 -19.52 -2.94
C VAL A 62 6.14 -19.37 -4.41
N ALA A 63 5.59 -18.36 -5.12
CA ALA A 63 5.94 -18.11 -6.51
C ALA A 63 7.44 -17.77 -6.70
N ALA A 64 7.97 -16.85 -5.88
CA ALA A 64 9.32 -16.34 -6.02
C ALA A 64 10.41 -17.30 -5.52
N LEU A 65 10.16 -18.05 -4.45
CA LEU A 65 11.15 -18.97 -3.86
C LEU A 65 11.07 -20.38 -4.42
N GLU A 66 9.92 -20.81 -4.94
CA GLU A 66 9.70 -22.17 -5.44
C GLU A 66 9.49 -22.25 -6.95
N ASN A 67 9.59 -21.14 -7.69
CA ASN A 67 9.32 -21.06 -9.14
C ASN A 67 7.97 -21.71 -9.53
N ALA A 68 6.97 -21.63 -8.66
CA ALA A 68 5.68 -22.24 -8.87
C ALA A 68 4.81 -21.42 -9.84
N PRO A 69 4.02 -22.07 -10.73
CA PRO A 69 3.05 -21.37 -11.56
C PRO A 69 1.93 -20.78 -10.70
N VAL A 70 1.28 -19.71 -11.20
CA VAL A 70 0.31 -18.89 -10.46
C VAL A 70 -0.73 -19.72 -9.70
N GLY A 71 -1.36 -20.71 -10.35
CA GLY A 71 -2.38 -21.56 -9.72
C GLY A 71 -1.86 -22.43 -8.56
N GLU A 72 -0.63 -22.94 -8.67
CA GLU A 72 -0.01 -23.72 -7.59
C GLU A 72 0.42 -22.83 -6.42
N SER A 73 0.92 -21.63 -6.70
CA SER A 73 1.30 -20.68 -5.65
C SER A 73 0.10 -20.29 -4.77
N PHE A 74 -1.08 -20.12 -5.37
CA PHE A 74 -2.32 -19.88 -4.62
C PHE A 74 -2.70 -21.08 -3.76
N ARG A 75 -2.75 -22.29 -4.33
CA ARG A 75 -3.16 -23.49 -3.59
C ARG A 75 -2.22 -23.78 -2.42
N ARG A 76 -0.91 -23.77 -2.66
CA ARG A 76 0.10 -24.07 -1.63
C ARG A 76 0.18 -22.97 -0.57
N GLY A 77 0.15 -21.70 -0.97
CA GLY A 77 0.15 -20.61 0.00
C GLY A 77 -1.12 -20.57 0.84
N TRP A 78 -2.27 -20.96 0.29
CA TRP A 78 -3.53 -21.05 1.06
C TRP A 78 -3.50 -22.22 2.04
N GLN A 79 -2.96 -23.37 1.63
CA GLN A 79 -2.76 -24.52 2.51
C GLN A 79 -1.83 -24.16 3.68
N MET A 80 -0.72 -23.48 3.41
CA MET A 80 0.23 -23.03 4.43
C MET A 80 -0.38 -22.01 5.40
N PHE A 81 -1.21 -21.08 4.90
CA PHE A 81 -1.96 -20.16 5.74
C PHE A 81 -2.95 -20.90 6.63
N LYS A 82 -3.72 -21.84 6.08
CA LYS A 82 -4.73 -22.60 6.82
C LYS A 82 -4.11 -23.48 7.90
N SER A 83 -2.98 -24.13 7.63
CA SER A 83 -2.29 -24.98 8.60
C SER A 83 -1.68 -24.17 9.76
N ASN A 84 -1.24 -22.93 9.50
CA ASN A 84 -0.56 -22.08 10.47
C ASN A 84 -1.33 -20.80 10.83
N TRP A 85 -2.66 -20.80 10.72
CA TRP A 85 -3.46 -19.57 10.75
C TRP A 85 -3.29 -18.76 12.04
N LYS A 86 -3.13 -19.44 13.20
CA LYS A 86 -2.90 -18.78 14.50
C LYS A 86 -1.56 -18.05 14.52
N SER A 87 -0.50 -18.73 14.10
CA SER A 87 0.85 -18.17 14.03
C SER A 87 0.94 -17.06 12.97
N ALA A 88 0.26 -17.23 11.83
CA ALA A 88 0.17 -16.21 10.79
C ALA A 88 -0.58 -14.97 11.26
N ALA A 89 -1.69 -15.14 11.99
CA ALA A 89 -2.46 -14.03 12.57
C ALA A 89 -1.67 -13.29 13.65
N LEU A 90 -0.92 -14.02 14.50
CA LEU A 90 -0.05 -13.42 15.52
C LEU A 90 1.07 -12.59 14.87
N MET A 91 1.76 -13.14 13.86
CA MET A 91 2.78 -12.40 13.12
C MET A 91 2.19 -11.16 12.43
N TRP A 92 1.01 -11.30 11.81
CA TRP A 92 0.31 -10.17 11.21
C TRP A 92 -0.04 -9.09 12.23
N LEU A 93 -0.50 -9.47 13.43
CA LEU A 93 -0.83 -8.53 14.50
C LEU A 93 0.42 -7.78 15.00
N ILE A 94 1.55 -8.48 15.12
CA ILE A 94 2.84 -7.86 15.45
C ILE A 94 3.23 -6.85 14.36
N MET A 95 3.15 -7.24 13.08
CA MET A 95 3.48 -6.36 11.96
C MET A 95 2.53 -5.16 11.87
N LEU A 96 1.26 -5.32 12.22
CA LEU A 96 0.29 -4.23 12.34
C LEU A 96 0.69 -3.28 13.47
N GLY A 97 1.07 -3.79 14.63
CA GLY A 97 1.57 -2.99 15.75
C GLY A 97 2.81 -2.18 15.36
N ILE A 98 3.76 -2.79 14.66
CA ILE A 98 4.95 -2.09 14.13
C ILE A 98 4.54 -1.04 13.09
N GLY A 99 3.56 -1.33 12.24
CA GLY A 99 3.03 -0.36 11.27
C GLY A 99 2.46 0.89 11.93
N ILE A 100 1.69 0.72 13.01
CA ILE A 100 1.17 1.84 13.81
C ILE A 100 2.32 2.60 14.48
N GLY A 101 3.28 1.89 15.09
CA GLY A 101 4.47 2.50 15.69
C GLY A 101 5.27 3.32 14.68
N TYR A 102 5.45 2.81 13.47
CA TYR A 102 6.10 3.51 12.36
C TYR A 102 5.32 4.76 11.93
N ALA A 103 3.99 4.70 11.89
CA ALA A 103 3.17 5.87 11.57
C ALA A 103 3.36 6.98 12.61
N ILE A 104 3.29 6.64 13.90
CA ILE A 104 3.50 7.59 15.01
C ILE A 104 4.92 8.16 14.99
N ALA A 105 5.93 7.28 14.89
CA ALA A 105 7.33 7.70 14.78
C ALA A 105 7.57 8.57 13.54
N GLY A 106 6.86 8.30 12.44
CA GLY A 106 6.89 9.09 11.21
C GLY A 106 6.47 10.54 11.43
N PHE A 107 5.43 10.81 12.22
CA PHE A 107 5.03 12.18 12.56
C PHE A 107 6.11 12.94 13.31
N ILE A 108 6.76 12.29 14.28
CA ILE A 108 7.87 12.90 15.05
C ILE A 108 9.07 13.12 14.13
N LEU A 109 9.39 12.12 13.30
CA LEU A 109 10.50 12.15 12.38
C LEU A 109 10.36 13.25 11.33
N LEU A 110 9.14 13.54 10.86
CA LEU A 110 8.88 14.65 9.93
C LEU A 110 9.33 15.99 10.50
N ILE A 111 9.09 16.25 11.78
CA ILE A 111 9.52 17.49 12.44
C ILE A 111 11.05 17.54 12.52
N ILE A 112 11.69 16.42 12.84
CA ILE A 112 13.16 16.30 12.91
C ILE A 112 13.80 16.44 11.52
N LEU A 113 13.12 16.00 10.45
CA LEU A 113 13.62 16.06 9.08
C LEU A 113 13.46 17.43 8.40
N ILE A 114 12.78 18.40 9.01
CA ILE A 114 12.62 19.76 8.44
C ILE A 114 13.95 20.36 7.92
N PRO A 115 15.06 20.41 8.69
CA PRO A 115 16.33 20.93 8.18
C PRO A 115 16.86 20.12 7.00
N VAL A 116 16.68 18.80 7.01
CA VAL A 116 17.07 17.92 5.90
C VAL A 116 16.26 18.24 4.65
N PHE A 117 14.95 18.47 4.77
CA PHE A 117 14.10 18.87 3.64
C PHE A 117 14.48 20.23 3.06
N ILE A 118 14.96 21.17 3.87
CA ILE A 118 15.47 22.45 3.36
C ILE A 118 16.72 22.19 2.51
N LEU A 119 17.67 21.40 3.02
CA LEU A 119 18.90 21.07 2.30
C LEU A 119 18.63 20.29 1.01
N THR A 120 17.81 19.23 1.07
CA THR A 120 17.46 18.43 -0.10
C THR A 120 16.54 19.19 -1.05
N GLY A 121 15.71 20.12 -0.56
CA GLY A 121 14.92 21.02 -1.38
C GLY A 121 15.79 21.96 -2.20
N LEU A 122 16.79 22.60 -1.59
CA LEU A 122 17.75 23.44 -2.30
C LEU A 122 18.55 22.63 -3.34
N ALA A 123 19.07 21.47 -2.95
CA ALA A 123 19.74 20.56 -3.89
C ALA A 123 18.80 20.12 -5.02
N GLY A 124 17.54 19.83 -4.69
CA GLY A 124 16.50 19.44 -5.65
C GLY A 124 16.22 20.53 -6.67
N LEU A 125 16.19 21.81 -6.27
CA LEU A 125 16.04 22.93 -7.20
C LEU A 125 17.21 22.99 -8.19
N ILE A 126 18.44 22.80 -7.72
CA ILE A 126 19.64 22.80 -8.58
C ILE A 126 19.58 21.64 -9.57
N VAL A 127 19.26 20.44 -9.10
CA VAL A 127 19.17 19.25 -9.96
C VAL A 127 18.03 19.37 -10.97
N ALA A 128 16.87 19.89 -10.55
CA ALA A 128 15.68 20.04 -11.40
C ALA A 128 15.79 21.19 -12.40
N ALA A 129 16.62 22.20 -12.11
CA ALA A 129 16.86 23.33 -13.01
C ALA A 129 17.44 22.86 -14.35
N ILE A 130 18.31 21.85 -14.36
CA ILE A 130 18.93 21.34 -15.60
C ILE A 130 17.87 20.84 -16.60
N PRO A 131 17.07 19.79 -16.30
CA PRO A 131 16.05 19.32 -17.21
C PRO A 131 14.95 20.36 -17.45
N GLY A 132 14.62 21.17 -16.45
CA GLY A 132 13.61 22.22 -16.57
C GLY A 132 13.98 23.32 -17.57
N LEU A 133 15.21 23.83 -17.50
CA LEU A 133 15.71 24.86 -18.40
C LEU A 133 15.93 24.30 -19.81
N ILE A 134 16.35 23.05 -19.96
CA ILE A 134 16.44 22.38 -21.28
C ILE A 134 15.05 22.29 -21.91
N ALA A 135 14.05 21.79 -21.16
CA ALA A 135 12.69 21.67 -21.65
C ALA A 135 12.07 23.03 -22.00
N PHE A 136 12.29 24.04 -21.15
CA PHE A 136 11.89 25.42 -21.45
C PHE A 136 12.55 25.95 -22.73
N GLY A 137 13.86 25.75 -22.87
CA GLY A 137 14.64 26.20 -24.03
C GLY A 137 14.23 25.52 -25.34
N ILE A 138 13.82 24.26 -25.29
CA ILE A 138 13.26 23.56 -26.46
C ILE A 138 11.84 24.07 -26.74
N ALA A 139 11.00 24.18 -25.71
CA ALA A 139 9.62 24.62 -25.86
C ALA A 139 9.52 26.04 -26.42
N SER A 140 10.43 26.94 -26.04
CA SER A 140 10.46 28.32 -26.52
C SER A 140 10.73 28.45 -28.03
N LEU A 141 11.23 27.39 -28.69
CA LEU A 141 11.37 27.34 -30.15
C LEU A 141 10.03 27.14 -30.88
N PHE A 142 9.05 26.54 -30.20
CA PHE A 142 7.77 26.15 -30.79
C PHE A 142 6.57 26.95 -30.25
N THR A 143 6.71 27.52 -29.06
CA THR A 143 5.66 28.29 -28.40
C THR A 143 6.23 29.49 -27.66
N SER A 144 5.49 30.60 -27.62
CA SER A 144 5.82 31.78 -26.84
C SER A 144 4.88 31.96 -25.64
N GLY A 145 5.30 32.72 -24.64
CA GLY A 145 4.47 33.07 -23.49
C GLY A 145 4.42 32.00 -22.39
N PRO A 146 3.34 31.95 -21.58
CA PRO A 146 3.27 31.11 -20.37
C PRO A 146 3.43 29.61 -20.65
N LEU A 147 3.10 29.15 -21.85
CA LEU A 147 3.07 27.74 -22.21
C LEU A 147 4.47 27.10 -22.19
N ALA A 148 5.51 27.82 -22.63
CA ALA A 148 6.90 27.34 -22.55
C ALA A 148 7.34 27.12 -21.09
N TRP A 149 6.96 28.03 -20.19
CA TRP A 149 7.25 27.93 -18.75
C TRP A 149 6.57 26.73 -18.10
N ILE A 150 5.31 26.47 -18.45
CA ILE A 150 4.57 25.30 -17.94
C ILE A 150 5.28 24.02 -18.34
N ILE A 151 5.73 23.90 -19.60
CA ILE A 151 6.47 22.73 -20.08
C ILE A 151 7.79 22.57 -19.31
N GLY A 152 8.55 23.64 -19.13
CA GLY A 152 9.80 23.62 -18.36
C GLY A 152 9.59 23.17 -16.91
N ILE A 153 8.59 23.73 -16.22
CA ILE A 153 8.26 23.36 -14.84
C ILE A 153 7.81 21.91 -14.76
N LEU A 154 6.94 21.46 -15.68
CA LEU A 154 6.44 20.10 -15.70
C LEU A 154 7.57 19.08 -15.91
N ALA A 155 8.58 19.42 -16.70
CA ALA A 155 9.78 18.61 -16.89
C ALA A 155 10.72 18.61 -15.66
N ALA A 156 10.83 19.75 -14.95
CA ALA A 156 11.64 19.86 -13.74
C ALA A 156 11.05 19.10 -12.54
N LEU A 157 9.72 19.08 -12.45
CA LEU A 157 8.97 18.67 -11.27
C LEU A 157 9.23 17.22 -10.83
N PRO A 158 9.30 16.20 -11.71
CA PRO A 158 9.66 14.84 -11.32
C PRO A 158 11.04 14.74 -10.66
N PHE A 159 12.03 15.49 -11.16
CA PHE A 159 13.40 15.49 -10.61
C PHE A 159 13.45 16.21 -9.27
N PHE A 160 12.74 17.34 -9.15
CA PHE A 160 12.64 18.07 -7.89
C PHE A 160 12.05 17.18 -6.79
N PHE A 161 10.91 16.53 -7.04
CA PHE A 161 10.27 15.68 -6.06
C PHE A 161 11.05 14.40 -5.75
N LEU A 162 11.83 13.87 -6.71
CA LEU A 162 12.72 12.74 -6.45
C LEU A 162 13.79 13.10 -5.43
N VAL A 163 14.44 14.27 -5.57
CA VAL A 163 15.48 14.71 -4.64
C VAL A 163 14.88 15.16 -3.30
N LEU A 164 13.83 15.97 -3.33
CA LEU A 164 13.13 16.44 -2.12
C LEU A 164 12.57 15.28 -1.31
N GLY A 165 11.99 14.29 -1.99
CA GLY A 165 11.41 13.09 -1.39
C GLY A 165 12.44 12.05 -0.94
N SER A 166 13.72 12.20 -1.32
CA SER A 166 14.75 11.20 -1.02
C SER A 166 14.89 10.83 0.47
N PRO A 167 14.75 11.73 1.46
CA PRO A 167 14.83 11.35 2.86
C PRO A 167 13.67 10.43 3.26
N LEU A 168 12.46 10.72 2.79
CA LEU A 168 11.28 9.88 3.06
C LEU A 168 11.37 8.53 2.34
N LEU A 169 11.84 8.54 1.09
CA LEU A 169 12.03 7.32 0.31
C LEU A 169 13.06 6.41 0.98
N LEU A 170 14.13 6.97 1.56
CA LEU A 170 15.14 6.20 2.30
C LEU A 170 14.52 5.52 3.53
N ILE A 171 13.82 6.29 4.38
CA ILE A 171 13.19 5.77 5.59
C ILE A 171 12.11 4.74 5.27
N GLY A 172 11.26 5.02 4.28
CA GLY A 172 10.25 4.09 3.79
C GLY A 172 10.88 2.83 3.21
N GLY A 173 11.98 2.97 2.48
CA GLY A 173 12.77 1.87 1.95
C GLY A 173 13.28 0.92 3.04
N TRP A 174 13.80 1.45 4.15
CA TRP A 174 14.23 0.63 5.29
C TRP A 174 13.08 -0.17 5.90
N MET A 175 11.91 0.46 6.07
CA MET A 175 10.73 -0.24 6.56
C MET A 175 10.29 -1.35 5.60
N HIS A 176 10.32 -1.11 4.28
CA HIS A 176 10.04 -2.15 3.29
C HIS A 176 11.03 -3.32 3.32
N ILE A 177 12.32 -3.05 3.52
CA ILE A 177 13.35 -4.09 3.68
C ILE A 177 13.06 -4.92 4.94
N PHE A 178 12.81 -4.26 6.08
CA PHE A 178 12.46 -4.94 7.33
C PHE A 178 11.24 -5.85 7.15
N GLN A 179 10.15 -5.32 6.59
CA GLN A 179 8.93 -6.10 6.33
C GLN A 179 9.20 -7.30 5.42
N SER A 180 9.97 -7.13 4.34
CA SER A 180 10.31 -8.21 3.42
C SER A 180 11.11 -9.32 4.11
N SER A 181 12.09 -8.95 4.93
CA SER A 181 12.94 -9.89 5.69
C SER A 181 12.13 -10.69 6.73
N VAL A 182 11.34 -10.01 7.57
CA VAL A 182 10.53 -10.66 8.62
C VAL A 182 9.58 -11.69 8.03
N TRP A 183 8.87 -11.32 6.97
CA TRP A 183 7.93 -12.23 6.34
C TRP A 183 8.63 -13.36 5.57
N THR A 184 9.87 -13.17 5.10
CA THR A 184 10.66 -14.25 4.49
C THR A 184 11.13 -15.27 5.52
N LEU A 185 11.56 -14.80 6.70
CA LEU A 185 11.87 -15.67 7.83
C LEU A 185 10.63 -16.42 8.30
N THR A 186 9.49 -15.73 8.42
CA THR A 186 8.21 -16.34 8.80
C THR A 186 7.80 -17.44 7.84
N TYR A 187 7.93 -17.21 6.53
CA TYR A 187 7.65 -18.23 5.51
C TYR A 187 8.55 -19.46 5.68
N ARG A 188 9.86 -19.26 5.88
CA ARG A 188 10.82 -20.36 6.07
C ARG A 188 10.51 -21.16 7.34
N GLU A 189 10.16 -20.48 8.42
CA GLU A 189 9.77 -21.10 9.68
C GLU A 189 8.50 -21.95 9.52
N PHE A 190 7.45 -21.41 8.89
CA PHE A 190 6.22 -22.16 8.66
C PHE A 190 6.42 -23.37 7.73
N LYS A 191 7.34 -23.26 6.77
CA LYS A 191 7.74 -24.39 5.93
C LYS A 191 8.51 -25.44 6.73
N ALA A 192 9.45 -25.03 7.59
CA ALA A 192 10.20 -25.94 8.45
C ALA A 192 9.28 -26.68 9.43
N LEU A 193 8.34 -25.97 10.06
CA LEU A 193 7.31 -26.56 10.93
C LEU A 193 6.41 -27.55 10.17
N GLY A 194 6.06 -27.25 8.91
CA GLY A 194 5.32 -28.18 8.06
C GLY A 194 6.11 -29.42 7.64
N ALA A 195 7.43 -29.31 7.49
CA ALA A 195 8.32 -30.43 7.19
C ALA A 195 8.63 -31.32 8.41
N ASN A 196 8.54 -30.78 9.62
CA ASN A 196 8.80 -31.49 10.87
C ASN A 196 7.57 -32.23 11.43
N LEU A 197 6.41 -32.13 10.79
CA LEU A 197 5.31 -33.05 11.08
C LEU A 197 5.76 -34.43 10.59
N PRO A 198 5.85 -35.45 11.47
CA PRO A 198 6.24 -36.78 11.04
C PRO A 198 5.31 -37.21 9.92
N GLU A 199 5.87 -37.64 8.78
CA GLU A 199 5.17 -38.60 7.93
C GLU A 199 4.67 -39.69 8.87
N GLU A 200 3.35 -39.91 8.90
CA GLU A 200 2.81 -41.14 9.45
C GLU A 200 3.62 -42.28 8.81
N ILE A 201 4.50 -42.89 9.60
CA ILE A 201 5.20 -44.11 9.25
C ILE A 201 4.11 -45.04 8.73
N PRO A 202 4.18 -45.53 7.47
CA PRO A 202 3.15 -46.41 6.98
C PRO A 202 3.15 -47.64 7.89
N ALA A 203 2.12 -47.73 8.72
CA ALA A 203 1.88 -48.83 9.62
C ALA A 203 1.43 -50.04 8.79
N ALA A 204 2.36 -50.68 8.08
CA ALA A 204 2.29 -52.05 7.59
C ALA A 204 3.49 -52.38 6.69
N ALA A 205 4.62 -52.71 7.30
CA ALA A 205 5.59 -53.63 6.71
C ALA A 205 6.13 -54.54 7.81
N SER A 206 5.20 -55.23 8.47
CA SER A 206 5.47 -56.40 9.29
C SER A 206 4.60 -57.54 8.79
N GLN A 207 5.00 -58.15 7.67
CA GLN A 207 4.77 -59.56 7.33
C GLN A 207 5.94 -60.05 6.49
#